data_AF-A0A7X6APX2-F1
#
_entry.id   AF-A0A7X6APX2-F1
#
_cell.length_a   1.000
_cell.length_b   1.000
_cell.length_c   1.000
_cell.angle_alpha   90.00
_cell.angle_beta   90.00
_cell.angle_gamma   90.00
#
_symmetry.space_group_name_H-M   'P 1'
#
loop_
_entity.id
_entity.type
_entity.pdbx_description
1 polymer ?
#
loop_
_entity_poly.entity_id
_entity_poly.type
_entity_poly.pdbx_seq_one_letter_code
_entity_poly.pdbx_strand_id
1 'polypeptide(L)' 'MALKVLKPELAAVVGAERFLAEIRTTANLQHPNILPLFDSGEADGFLYYVMPYIEGESL' A
#
# COMPACT_ATOMS: atom_id res chain seq x y z
N MET A 1 -12.62 -3.80 -4.46
CA MET A 1 -11.44 -2.98 -4.09
C MET A 1 -10.89 -3.51 -2.78
N ALA A 2 -9.59 -3.43 -2.56
CA ALA A 2 -8.95 -3.85 -1.31
C ALA A 2 -8.32 -2.63 -0.60
N LEU A 3 -8.44 -2.59 0.73
CA LEU A 3 -7.81 -1.58 1.59
C LEU A 3 -6.75 -2.27 2.45
N LYS A 4 -5.50 -1.84 2.34
CA LYS A 4 -4.43 -2.31 3.22
C LYS A 4 -4.09 -1.21 4.22
N VAL A 5 -4.10 -1.56 5.50
CA VAL A 5 -3.86 -0.65 6.63
C VAL A 5 -2.62 -1.10 7.38
N LEU A 6 -1.69 -0.19 7.60
CA LEU A 6 -0.50 -0.41 8.41
C LEU A 6 -0.78 0.05 9.84
N LYS A 7 -0.51 -0.83 10.81
CA LYS A 7 -0.62 -0.49 12.23
C LYS A 7 0.49 0.48 12.66
N PRO A 8 0.20 1.49 13.49
CA PRO A 8 1.17 2.50 13.92
C PRO A 8 2.40 1.89 14.59
N GLU A 9 2.23 0.81 15.37
CA GLU A 9 3.36 0.17 16.05
C GLU A 9 4.34 -0.48 15.05
N LEU A 10 3.82 -0.97 13.91
CA LEU A 10 4.63 -1.54 12.85
C LEU A 10 5.29 -0.45 12.00
N ALA A 11 4.62 0.69 11.82
CA ALA A 11 5.20 1.87 11.17
C ALA A 11 6.41 2.41 11.96
N ALA A 12 6.35 2.37 13.29
CA ALA A 12 7.46 2.78 14.15
C ALA A 12 8.69 1.86 14.07
N VAL A 13 8.49 0.56 13.77
CA VAL A 13 9.58 -0.44 13.68
C VAL A 13 10.16 -0.53 12.26
N VAL A 14 9.31 -0.51 11.24
CA VAL A 14 9.70 -0.70 9.83
C VAL A 14 10.06 0.64 9.15
N GLY A 15 9.65 1.76 9.77
CA GLY A 15 9.80 3.11 9.25
C GLY A 15 8.68 3.43 8.26
N ALA A 16 7.88 4.45 8.58
CA ALA A 16 6.85 5.00 7.68
C ALA A 16 7.42 5.34 6.29
N GLU A 17 8.68 5.75 6.21
CA GLU A 17 9.36 6.03 4.94
C GLU A 17 9.44 4.81 4.02
N ARG A 18 9.64 3.60 4.56
CA ARG A 18 9.72 2.38 3.76
C ARG A 18 8.37 2.01 3.16
N PHE A 19 7.30 2.21 3.93
CA PHE A 19 5.93 2.02 3.45
C PHE A 19 5.56 3.05 2.36
N LEU A 20 5.94 4.32 2.57
CA LEU A 20 5.74 5.38 1.59
C LEU A 20 6.60 5.18 0.32
N ALA A 21 7.79 4.61 0.44
CA ALA A 21 8.62 4.26 -0.71
C ALA A 21 7.97 3.16 -1.57
N GLU A 22 7.33 2.18 -0.93
CA GLU A 22 6.57 1.11 -1.61
C GLU A 22 5.39 1.70 -2.40
N ILE A 23 4.64 2.63 -1.77
CA ILE A 23 3.55 3.39 -2.40
C ILE A 23 4.07 4.18 -3.60
N ARG A 24 5.12 4.98 -3.44
CA ARG A 24 5.67 5.85 -4.51
C ARG A 24 6.25 5.06 -5.69
N THR A 25 6.92 3.95 -5.41
CA THR A 25 7.52 3.10 -6.45
C THR A 25 6.42 2.44 -7.27
N THR A 26 5.40 1.89 -6.62
CA THR A 26 4.31 1.17 -7.28
C THR A 26 3.34 2.12 -7.97
N ALA A 27 3.05 3.29 -7.40
CA ALA A 27 2.17 4.29 -8.00
C ALA A 27 2.68 4.82 -9.36
N ASN A 28 4.01 4.85 -9.55
CA ASN A 28 4.62 5.26 -10.83
C ASN A 28 4.85 4.09 -11.82
N LEU A 29 4.66 2.84 -11.38
CA LEU A 29 4.83 1.66 -12.22
C LEU A 29 3.48 1.19 -12.77
N GLN A 30 3.15 1.67 -13.97
CA GLN A 30 2.06 1.11 -14.78
C GLN A 30 2.62 -0.04 -15.63
N HIS A 31 2.49 -1.26 -15.14
CA HIS A 31 2.88 -2.47 -15.88
C HIS A 31 1.78 -3.53 -15.71
N PRO A 32 1.43 -4.31 -16.76
CA PRO A 32 0.35 -5.30 -16.70
C PRO A 32 0.48 -6.37 -15.60
N ASN A 33 1.70 -6.58 -15.08
CA ASN A 33 1.98 -7.54 -13.98
C ASN A 33 2.21 -6.86 -12.62
N ILE A 34 1.99 -5.55 -12.50
CA ILE A 34 2.16 -4.82 -11.25
C ILE A 34 0.79 -4.27 -10.87
N LEU A 35 0.38 -4.57 -9.64
CA LEU A 35 -0.86 -4.06 -9.08
C LEU A 35 -0.79 -2.53 -8.97
N PRO A 36 -1.60 -1.78 -9.71
CA PRO A 36 -1.61 -0.33 -9.59
C PRO A 36 -2.17 0.06 -8.23
N LEU A 37 -1.57 1.07 -7.59
CA LEU A 37 -2.20 1.75 -6.47
C LEU A 37 -3.23 2.76 -7.00
N PHE A 38 -4.39 2.81 -6.36
CA PHE A 38 -5.42 3.81 -6.66
C PHE A 38 -5.31 5.03 -5.77
N ASP A 39 -5.04 4.85 -4.47
CA ASP A 39 -4.92 5.95 -3.52
C ASP A 39 -4.11 5.53 -2.28
N SER A 40 -3.63 6.51 -1.52
CA SER A 40 -2.94 6.29 -0.23
C SER A 40 -3.08 7.51 0.67
N GLY A 41 -3.11 7.28 1.99
CA GLY A 41 -3.21 8.38 2.96
C GLY A 41 -2.94 7.95 4.39
N GLU A 42 -3.25 8.86 5.31
CA GLU A 42 -3.18 8.66 6.76
C GLU A 42 -4.54 9.02 7.38
N ALA A 43 -5.03 8.18 8.31
CA ALA A 43 -6.21 8.45 9.11
C ALA A 43 -6.02 7.89 10.52
N ASP A 44 -6.27 8.69 11.56
CA ASP A 44 -6.13 8.31 12.96
C ASP A 44 -4.77 7.67 13.32
N GLY A 45 -3.69 8.12 12.65
CA GLY A 45 -2.33 7.59 12.82
C GLY A 45 -2.05 6.28 12.06
N PHE A 46 -3.04 5.77 11.31
CA PHE A 46 -2.90 4.60 10.45
C PHE A 46 -2.61 5.02 9.02
N LEU A 47 -1.54 4.47 8.45
CA LEU A 47 -1.26 4.60 7.02
C LEU A 47 -2.07 3.58 6.24
N TYR A 48 -2.67 3.98 5.13
CA TYR A 48 -3.44 3.09 4.27
C TYR A 48 -3.16 3.30 2.79
N TYR A 49 -3.47 2.28 1.99
CA TYR A 49 -3.57 2.41 0.55
C TYR A 49 -4.66 1.52 -0.05
N VAL A 50 -5.18 1.98 -1.19
CA VAL A 50 -6.26 1.35 -1.95
C VAL A 50 -5.69 0.77 -3.23
N MET A 51 -6.09 -0.45 -3.56
CA MET A 51 -5.68 -1.15 -4.77
C MET A 51 -6.87 -1.92 -5.39
N PRO A 52 -6.80 -2.29 -6.68
CA PRO A 52 -7.75 -3.22 -7.27
C PRO A 52 -7.85 -4.48 -6.39
N TYR A 53 -9.07 -4.95 -6.19
CA TYR A 53 -9.25 -6.28 -5.62
C TYR A 53 -9.06 -7.28 -6.75
N ILE A 54 -8.05 -8.14 -6.63
CA ILE A 54 -7.86 -9.27 -7.53
C ILE A 54 -8.27 -10.51 -6.74
N GLU A 55 -9.27 -11.21 -7.25
CA GLU A 55 -9.65 -12.53 -6.76
C GLU A 55 -8.64 -13.53 -7.35
N GLY A 56 -7.62 -13.86 -6.56
CA GLY A 56 -6.55 -14.76 -6.94
C GLY A 56 -5.89 -15.35 -5.69
N GLU A 57 -5.54 -16.63 -5.75
CA GLU A 57 -4.78 -17.28 -4.69
C GLU A 57 -3.39 -16.64 -4.61
N SER A 58 -2.92 -16.36 -3.38
CA SER A 58 -1.53 -16.00 -3.14
C SER A 58 -0.63 -17.11 -3.68
N LEU A 59 0.29 -16.78 -4.59
CA LEU A 59 1.33 -17.70 -5.08
C LEU A 59 2.25 -18.18 -3.96
#